data_AF-A0A2G5CFN1-F1
#
_entry.id   AF-A0A2G5CFN1-F1
#
_cell.length_a   1.000
_cell.length_b   1.000
_cell.length_c   1.000
_cell.angle_alpha   90.00
_cell.angle_beta   90.00
_cell.angle_gamma   90.00
#
_symmetry.space_group_name_H-M   'P 1'
#
loop_
_entity.id
_entity.type
_entity.pdbx_description
1 polymer ?
#
loop_
_entity_poly.entity_id
_entity_poly.type
_entity_poly.pdbx_seq_one_letter_code
_entity_poly.pdbx_strand_id
1 'polypeptide(L)'
;MVSLMNTTTATTTMFIPQRRRRSVIMSANLRNTELLTNQLHQLHSEAEKTRDKASNARLRLMRLSEAAMKLQQQAATDVRIGRENEARELLVQKRKVMQALEKSKSRIEMLDELLAKLNEAISAKETQLVGNVSSGLEFGRDNTSSNVRIISPKEDNFDLLNEEQNIEPVISEHSEDCDLQSFVEYYPDNPFNQQKENIDETSLSLEIQSEPELVNNLKDISSYEEFLENLDKQLNPIEVELTRFLRFSSLVLESEEKPKNSKMQQAQEILENVQRIRKRIASITRKKAGII
;
A
#
# COMPACT_ATOMS: atom_id res chain seq x y z
N MET A 1 -0.95 -109.20 29.88
CA MET A 1 -2.00 -108.44 29.16
C MET A 1 -1.92 -107.01 29.66
N VAL A 2 -1.33 -106.12 28.84
CA VAL A 2 -2.05 -105.05 28.10
C VAL A 2 -2.58 -103.99 29.10
N SER A 3 -1.87 -102.86 29.26
CA SER A 3 -2.19 -101.56 28.61
C SER A 3 -3.32 -100.83 29.36
N LEU A 4 -3.32 -99.54 29.68
CA LEU A 4 -2.62 -98.37 29.16
C LEU A 4 -2.69 -97.27 30.24
N MET A 5 -1.64 -96.45 30.28
CA MET A 5 -1.65 -95.11 30.87
C MET A 5 -2.78 -94.27 30.25
N ASN A 6 -3.32 -93.30 30.99
CA ASN A 6 -3.69 -92.00 30.42
C ASN A 6 -3.76 -90.93 31.52
N THR A 7 -2.81 -90.01 31.42
CA THR A 7 -2.78 -88.67 32.01
C THR A 7 -3.58 -87.72 31.13
N THR A 8 -4.50 -86.93 31.71
CA THR A 8 -5.04 -85.76 31.02
C THR A 8 -5.12 -84.58 31.97
N THR A 9 -4.20 -83.65 31.75
CA THR A 9 -4.11 -82.32 32.36
C THR A 9 -5.28 -81.44 31.94
N ALA A 10 -6.03 -80.90 32.90
CA ALA A 10 -7.02 -79.86 32.65
C ALA A 10 -6.33 -78.50 32.52
N THR A 11 -6.12 -78.03 31.30
CA THR A 11 -5.66 -76.68 30.97
C THR A 11 -6.82 -75.68 31.07
N THR A 12 -6.75 -74.80 32.07
CA THR A 12 -7.59 -73.60 32.20
C THR A 12 -7.20 -72.57 31.15
N THR A 13 -8.00 -72.43 30.10
CA THR A 13 -7.92 -71.34 29.13
C THR A 13 -8.63 -70.10 29.69
N MET A 14 -7.84 -69.11 30.12
CA MET A 14 -8.36 -67.79 30.46
C MET A 14 -8.75 -67.02 29.19
N PHE A 15 -10.02 -66.66 29.09
CA PHE A 15 -10.54 -65.73 28.08
C PHE A 15 -10.05 -64.31 28.44
N ILE A 16 -9.09 -63.79 27.69
CA ILE A 16 -8.67 -62.39 27.79
C ILE A 16 -9.55 -61.58 26.84
N PRO A 17 -10.38 -60.64 27.31
CA PRO A 17 -11.11 -59.75 26.41
C PRO A 17 -10.12 -58.77 25.78
N GLN A 18 -9.77 -58.99 24.52
CA GLN A 18 -9.09 -58.00 23.68
C GLN A 18 -10.01 -56.80 23.49
N ARG A 19 -9.86 -55.79 24.36
CA ARG A 19 -10.41 -54.45 24.13
C ARG A 19 -9.84 -53.92 22.81
N ARG A 20 -10.70 -53.82 21.80
CA ARG A 20 -10.42 -53.06 20.57
C ARG A 20 -10.14 -51.60 20.95
N ARG A 21 -8.87 -51.23 21.06
CA ARG A 21 -8.44 -49.83 21.03
C ARG A 21 -8.45 -49.36 19.58
N ARG A 22 -9.64 -48.99 19.08
CA ARG A 22 -9.79 -48.20 17.85
C ARG A 22 -10.77 -47.06 18.15
N SER A 23 -10.31 -46.02 18.84
CA SER A 23 -11.03 -44.72 18.94
C SER A 23 -10.19 -43.63 19.62
N VAL A 24 -8.96 -43.42 19.17
CA VAL A 24 -8.17 -42.25 19.63
C VAL A 24 -7.65 -41.42 18.45
N ILE A 25 -7.37 -42.07 17.31
CA ILE A 25 -6.79 -41.40 16.12
C ILE A 25 -7.84 -40.51 15.41
N MET A 26 -9.11 -40.92 15.37
CA MET A 26 -10.18 -40.14 14.70
C MET A 26 -10.48 -38.81 15.41
N SER A 27 -10.42 -38.79 16.74
CA SER A 27 -10.74 -37.60 17.54
C SER A 27 -9.67 -36.50 17.43
N ALA A 28 -8.41 -36.88 17.24
CA ALA A 28 -7.32 -35.93 17.04
C ALA A 28 -7.39 -35.28 15.66
N ASN A 29 -7.70 -36.05 14.62
CA ASN A 29 -7.84 -35.53 13.26
C ASN A 29 -9.05 -34.59 13.13
N LEU A 30 -10.19 -34.91 13.78
CA LEU A 30 -11.38 -34.07 13.75
C LEU A 30 -11.16 -32.69 14.42
N ARG A 31 -10.48 -32.66 15.56
CA ARG A 31 -10.12 -31.40 16.24
C ARG A 31 -9.14 -30.56 15.42
N ASN A 32 -8.21 -31.21 14.73
CA ASN A 32 -7.26 -30.53 13.84
C ASN A 32 -7.97 -29.94 12.61
N THR A 33 -8.94 -30.66 12.03
CA THR A 33 -9.75 -30.14 10.91
C THR A 33 -10.60 -28.94 11.33
N GLU A 34 -11.24 -28.98 12.51
CA GLU A 34 -12.04 -27.85 13.03
C GLU A 34 -11.17 -26.59 13.27
N LEU A 35 -9.97 -26.76 13.82
CA LEU A 35 -9.03 -25.66 14.01
C LEU A 35 -8.58 -25.05 12.68
N LEU A 36 -8.29 -25.89 11.67
CA LEU A 36 -7.93 -25.43 10.33
C LEU A 36 -9.08 -24.70 9.64
N THR A 37 -10.32 -25.18 9.75
CA THR A 37 -11.49 -24.49 9.21
C THR A 37 -11.70 -23.14 9.88
N ASN A 38 -11.49 -23.04 11.18
CA ASN A 38 -11.62 -21.75 11.90
C ASN A 38 -10.54 -20.76 11.46
N GLN A 39 -9.29 -21.21 11.30
CA GLN A 39 -8.22 -20.39 10.75
C GLN A 39 -8.52 -19.93 9.31
N LEU A 40 -9.09 -20.82 8.48
CA LEU A 40 -9.48 -20.49 7.12
C LEU A 40 -10.57 -19.41 7.09
N HIS A 41 -11.63 -19.58 7.88
CA HIS A 41 -12.69 -18.57 8.00
C HIS A 41 -12.14 -17.21 8.47
N GLN A 42 -11.20 -17.22 9.43
CA GLN A 42 -10.54 -16.00 9.88
C GLN A 42 -9.80 -15.32 8.71
N LEU A 43 -8.98 -16.07 7.96
CA LEU A 43 -8.25 -15.53 6.81
C LEU A 43 -9.19 -14.98 5.73
N HIS A 44 -10.30 -15.65 5.42
CA HIS A 44 -11.32 -15.12 4.51
C HIS A 44 -11.90 -13.80 5.02
N SER A 45 -12.25 -13.72 6.31
CA SER A 45 -12.77 -12.48 6.91
C SER A 45 -11.76 -11.33 6.86
N GLU A 46 -10.47 -11.63 7.00
CA GLU A 46 -9.38 -10.64 6.90
C GLU A 46 -9.17 -10.20 5.44
N ALA A 47 -9.29 -11.12 4.48
CA ALA A 47 -9.22 -10.82 3.05
C ALA A 47 -10.39 -9.91 2.62
N GLU A 48 -11.62 -10.18 3.07
CA GLU A 48 -12.77 -9.32 2.78
C GLU A 48 -12.59 -7.91 3.36
N LYS A 49 -12.22 -7.80 4.64
CA LYS A 49 -11.92 -6.50 5.27
C LYS A 49 -10.82 -5.73 4.53
N THR A 50 -9.81 -6.43 4.03
CA THR A 50 -8.71 -5.81 3.27
C THR A 50 -9.20 -5.34 1.90
N ARG A 51 -10.08 -6.11 1.24
CA ARG A 51 -10.71 -5.75 -0.03
C ARG A 51 -11.57 -4.50 0.11
N ASP A 52 -12.37 -4.40 1.17
CA ASP A 52 -13.19 -3.22 1.45
C ASP A 52 -12.33 -1.97 1.68
N LYS A 53 -11.24 -2.12 2.44
CA LYS A 53 -10.26 -1.03 2.63
C LYS A 53 -9.61 -0.59 1.32
N ALA A 54 -9.28 -1.52 0.43
CA ALA A 54 -8.72 -1.22 -0.88
C ALA A 54 -9.75 -0.49 -1.77
N SER A 55 -11.00 -0.95 -1.78
CA SER A 55 -12.11 -0.31 -2.49
C SER A 55 -12.34 1.13 -2.01
N ASN A 56 -12.34 1.36 -0.70
CA ASN A 56 -12.45 2.71 -0.14
C ASN A 56 -11.27 3.62 -0.56
N ALA A 57 -10.05 3.08 -0.54
CA ALA A 57 -8.87 3.82 -0.98
C ALA A 57 -8.93 4.18 -2.47
N ARG A 58 -9.48 3.30 -3.32
CA ARG A 58 -9.73 3.58 -4.76
C ARG A 58 -10.78 4.68 -4.95
N LEU A 59 -11.88 4.65 -4.18
CA LEU A 59 -12.88 5.72 -4.21
C LEU A 59 -12.27 7.07 -3.80
N ARG A 60 -11.42 7.07 -2.78
CA ARG A 60 -10.69 8.29 -2.37
C ARG A 60 -9.74 8.78 -3.46
N LEU A 61 -9.00 7.88 -4.11
CA LEU A 61 -8.12 8.21 -5.23
C LEU A 61 -8.91 8.90 -6.35
N MET A 62 -10.07 8.34 -6.72
CA MET A 62 -10.98 8.92 -7.73
C MET A 62 -11.39 10.34 -7.36
N ARG A 63 -11.89 10.56 -6.14
CA ARG A 63 -12.32 11.89 -5.66
C ARG A 63 -11.16 12.90 -5.62
N LEU A 64 -9.97 12.47 -5.20
CA LEU A 64 -8.78 13.33 -5.18
C LEU A 64 -8.34 13.70 -6.60
N SER A 65 -8.42 12.78 -7.55
CA SER A 65 -8.10 13.04 -8.96
C SER A 65 -9.05 14.08 -9.56
N GLU A 66 -10.35 13.96 -9.26
CA GLU A 66 -11.36 14.91 -9.69
C GLU A 66 -11.12 16.31 -9.08
N ALA A 67 -10.84 16.38 -7.78
CA ALA A 67 -10.53 17.64 -7.10
C ALA A 67 -9.28 18.31 -7.69
N ALA A 68 -8.23 17.55 -8.00
CA ALA A 68 -7.02 18.07 -8.64
C ALA A 68 -7.29 18.63 -10.04
N MET A 69 -8.18 17.99 -10.81
CA MET A 69 -8.62 18.49 -12.11
C MET A 69 -9.42 19.79 -12.00
N LYS A 70 -10.36 19.87 -11.05
CA LYS A 70 -11.15 21.10 -10.79
C LYS A 70 -10.25 22.28 -10.42
N LEU A 71 -9.30 22.07 -9.51
CA LEU A 71 -8.31 23.11 -9.14
C LEU A 71 -7.48 23.56 -10.34
N GLN A 72 -7.09 22.64 -11.22
CA GLN A 72 -6.37 22.98 -12.45
C GLN A 72 -7.22 23.78 -13.44
N GLN A 73 -8.48 23.40 -13.63
CA GLN A 73 -9.41 24.12 -14.50
C GLN A 73 -9.70 25.52 -13.98
N GLN A 74 -9.89 25.66 -12.67
CA GLN A 74 -10.12 26.97 -12.04
C GLN A 74 -8.88 27.85 -12.17
N ALA A 75 -7.69 27.33 -11.85
CA ALA A 75 -6.44 28.08 -12.02
C ALA A 75 -6.22 28.54 -13.46
N ALA A 76 -6.55 27.70 -14.46
CA ALA A 76 -6.47 28.08 -15.87
C ALA A 76 -7.47 29.20 -16.23
N THR A 77 -8.64 29.20 -15.62
CA THR A 77 -9.65 30.26 -15.79
C THR A 77 -9.19 31.57 -15.16
N ASP A 78 -8.64 31.52 -13.95
CA ASP A 78 -8.16 32.72 -13.23
C ASP A 78 -6.99 33.39 -13.95
N VAL A 79 -6.07 32.60 -14.54
CA VAL A 79 -5.01 33.15 -15.41
C VAL A 79 -5.59 33.89 -16.62
N ARG A 80 -6.64 33.33 -17.26
CA ARG A 80 -7.27 33.99 -18.43
C ARG A 80 -7.96 35.30 -18.07
N ILE A 81 -8.47 35.41 -16.85
CA ILE A 81 -9.16 36.61 -16.35
C ILE A 81 -8.15 37.64 -15.79
N GLY A 82 -6.87 37.30 -15.68
CA GLY A 82 -5.82 38.18 -15.14
C GLY A 82 -5.73 38.18 -13.61
N ARG A 83 -6.21 37.12 -12.96
CA ARG A 83 -6.10 36.91 -11.51
C ARG A 83 -4.96 35.92 -11.20
N GLU A 84 -3.72 36.28 -11.54
CA GLU A 84 -2.61 35.33 -11.42
C GLU A 84 -2.28 34.95 -9.97
N ASN A 85 -2.54 35.84 -9.01
CA ASN A 85 -2.30 35.55 -7.58
C ASN A 85 -3.21 34.43 -7.06
N GLU A 86 -4.51 34.47 -7.41
CA GLU A 86 -5.47 33.42 -7.07
C GLU A 86 -5.11 32.09 -7.75
N ALA A 87 -4.72 32.15 -9.02
CA ALA A 87 -4.27 30.97 -9.75
C ALA A 87 -3.05 30.30 -9.09
N ARG A 88 -2.09 31.09 -8.57
CA ARG A 88 -0.93 30.55 -7.84
C ARG A 88 -1.36 29.84 -6.56
N GLU A 89 -2.31 30.40 -5.82
CA GLU A 89 -2.85 29.77 -4.61
C GLU A 89 -3.54 28.44 -4.93
N LEU A 90 -4.38 28.39 -5.96
CA LEU A 90 -5.02 27.16 -6.42
C LEU A 90 -4.02 26.09 -6.85
N LEU A 91 -2.90 26.48 -7.48
CA LEU A 91 -1.82 25.54 -7.82
C LEU A 91 -1.09 25.01 -6.58
N VAL A 92 -0.94 25.82 -5.53
CA VAL A 92 -0.42 25.35 -4.23
C VAL A 92 -1.38 24.36 -3.59
N GLN A 93 -2.68 24.62 -3.60
CA GLN A 93 -3.69 23.68 -3.12
C GLN A 93 -3.69 22.38 -3.93
N LYS A 94 -3.61 22.48 -5.26
CA LYS A 94 -3.51 21.32 -6.16
C LYS A 94 -2.30 20.45 -5.81
N ARG A 95 -1.15 21.05 -5.49
CA ARG A 95 0.04 20.30 -5.05
C ARG A 95 -0.23 19.48 -3.79
N LYS A 96 -0.94 20.04 -2.81
CA LYS A 96 -1.35 19.31 -1.59
C LYS A 96 -2.29 18.15 -1.91
N VAL A 97 -3.28 18.36 -2.78
CA VAL A 97 -4.19 17.30 -3.25
C VAL A 97 -3.44 16.19 -3.97
N MET A 98 -2.49 16.54 -4.86
CA MET A 98 -1.63 15.58 -5.55
C MET A 98 -0.77 14.76 -4.59
N GLN A 99 -0.25 15.35 -3.51
CA GLN A 99 0.47 14.61 -2.49
C GLN A 99 -0.43 13.60 -1.76
N ALA A 100 -1.68 14.00 -1.45
CA ALA A 100 -2.66 13.09 -0.86
C ALA A 100 -3.05 11.96 -1.85
N LEU A 101 -3.11 12.26 -3.14
CA LEU A 101 -3.36 11.29 -4.21
C LEU A 101 -2.26 10.23 -4.25
N GLU A 102 -0.99 10.63 -4.22
CA GLU A 102 0.14 9.69 -4.21
C GLU A 102 0.12 8.77 -2.97
N LYS A 103 -0.19 9.33 -1.79
CA LYS A 103 -0.39 8.54 -0.57
C LYS A 103 -1.53 7.53 -0.71
N SER A 104 -2.63 7.91 -1.37
CA SER A 104 -3.75 7.01 -1.63
C SER A 104 -3.38 5.89 -2.59
N LYS A 105 -2.57 6.19 -3.61
CA LYS A 105 -2.05 5.20 -4.58
C LYS A 105 -1.13 4.18 -3.91
N SER A 106 -0.14 4.64 -3.15
CA SER A 106 0.75 3.77 -2.38
C SER A 106 -0.02 2.88 -1.39
N ARG A 107 -1.08 3.40 -0.76
CA ARG A 107 -1.96 2.59 0.12
C ARG A 107 -2.71 1.51 -0.64
N ILE A 108 -3.19 1.77 -1.85
CA ILE A 108 -3.86 0.77 -2.69
C ILE A 108 -2.87 -0.36 -3.02
N GLU A 109 -1.66 0.00 -3.45
CA GLU A 109 -0.60 -0.97 -3.78
C GLU A 109 -0.28 -1.89 -2.58
N MET A 110 -0.06 -1.33 -1.39
CA MET A 110 0.17 -2.14 -0.18
C MET A 110 -1.01 -3.04 0.19
N LEU A 111 -2.25 -2.57 0.01
CA LEU A 111 -3.44 -3.38 0.29
C LEU A 111 -3.62 -4.50 -0.74
N ASP A 112 -3.29 -4.25 -2.00
CA ASP A 112 -3.33 -5.26 -3.06
C ASP A 112 -2.24 -6.33 -2.85
N GLU A 113 -1.05 -5.94 -2.38
CA GLU A 113 -0.01 -6.89 -1.97
C GLU A 113 -0.45 -7.74 -0.77
N LEU A 114 -1.05 -7.13 0.25
CA LEU A 114 -1.61 -7.85 1.39
C LEU A 114 -2.72 -8.83 0.96
N LEU A 115 -3.60 -8.42 0.05
CA LEU A 115 -4.63 -9.30 -0.51
C LEU A 115 -4.01 -10.50 -1.24
N ALA A 116 -2.96 -10.28 -2.02
CA ALA A 116 -2.24 -11.37 -2.68
C ALA A 116 -1.66 -12.36 -1.65
N LYS A 117 -1.06 -11.86 -0.56
CA LYS A 117 -0.51 -12.69 0.52
C LYS A 117 -1.58 -13.43 1.32
N LEU A 118 -2.73 -12.80 1.57
CA LEU A 118 -3.87 -13.47 2.21
C LEU A 118 -4.42 -14.58 1.33
N ASN A 119 -4.54 -14.36 0.01
CA ASN A 119 -4.97 -15.40 -0.92
C ASN A 119 -3.97 -16.57 -0.97
N GLU A 120 -2.66 -16.30 -0.98
CA GLU A 120 -1.62 -17.34 -0.89
C GLU A 120 -1.76 -18.17 0.40
N ALA A 121 -1.98 -17.51 1.54
CA ALA A 121 -2.19 -18.18 2.82
C ALA A 121 -3.50 -18.99 2.86
N ILE A 122 -4.58 -18.47 2.29
CA ILE A 122 -5.85 -19.19 2.13
C ILE A 122 -5.62 -20.46 1.30
N SER A 123 -5.03 -20.36 0.11
CA SER A 123 -4.76 -21.52 -0.74
C SER A 123 -3.86 -22.56 -0.06
N ALA A 124 -2.84 -22.13 0.69
CA ALA A 124 -2.01 -23.04 1.47
C ALA A 124 -2.80 -23.77 2.57
N LYS A 125 -3.70 -23.05 3.26
CA LYS A 125 -4.56 -23.61 4.31
C LYS A 125 -5.66 -24.52 3.77
N GLU A 126 -6.27 -24.18 2.63
CA GLU A 126 -7.20 -25.04 1.90
C GLU A 126 -6.52 -26.35 1.50
N THR A 127 -5.32 -26.26 0.93
CA THR A 127 -4.53 -27.44 0.57
C THR A 127 -4.22 -28.31 1.80
N GLN A 128 -3.86 -27.69 2.94
CA GLN A 128 -3.63 -28.39 4.20
C GLN A 128 -4.91 -29.06 4.72
N LEU A 129 -6.06 -28.39 4.64
CA LEU A 129 -7.34 -28.94 5.06
C LEU A 129 -7.74 -30.14 4.20
N VAL A 130 -7.63 -30.02 2.87
CA VAL A 130 -7.88 -31.12 1.92
C VAL A 130 -6.96 -32.30 2.23
N GLY A 131 -5.67 -32.06 2.41
CA GLY A 131 -4.70 -33.10 2.79
C GLY A 131 -5.09 -33.83 4.09
N ASN A 132 -5.51 -33.10 5.12
CA ASN A 132 -5.91 -33.70 6.40
C ASN A 132 -7.21 -34.52 6.30
N VAL A 133 -8.17 -34.07 5.49
CA VAL A 133 -9.41 -34.83 5.22
C VAL A 133 -9.11 -36.09 4.40
N SER A 134 -8.21 -36.01 3.41
CA SER A 134 -7.78 -37.17 2.61
C SER A 134 -6.98 -38.20 3.43
N SER A 135 -6.04 -37.76 4.27
CA SER A 135 -5.28 -38.66 5.16
C SER A 135 -6.14 -39.25 6.29
N GLY A 136 -7.21 -38.57 6.70
CA GLY A 136 -8.21 -39.11 7.62
C GLY A 136 -9.07 -40.24 7.03
N LEU A 137 -9.10 -40.36 5.69
CA LEU A 137 -9.86 -41.36 4.95
C LEU A 137 -9.06 -42.65 4.65
N GLU A 138 -7.72 -42.64 4.83
CA GLU A 138 -6.89 -43.85 4.73
C GLU A 138 -7.07 -44.77 5.96
N PHE A 139 -8.23 -45.43 6.06
CA PHE A 139 -8.44 -46.52 7.01
C PHE A 139 -9.30 -47.62 6.38
N GLY A 140 -8.63 -48.68 5.90
CA GLY A 140 -9.26 -49.99 5.72
C GLY A 140 -9.08 -50.72 4.39
N ARG A 141 -7.97 -50.56 3.66
CA ARG A 141 -7.63 -51.52 2.60
C ARG A 141 -6.85 -52.71 3.17
N ASP A 142 -7.51 -53.45 4.06
CA ASP A 142 -7.20 -54.85 4.31
C ASP A 142 -8.54 -55.60 4.48
N ASN A 143 -8.89 -56.32 3.42
CA ASN A 143 -9.73 -57.52 3.41
C ASN A 143 -11.20 -57.41 3.84
N THR A 144 -12.06 -56.84 2.97
CA THR A 144 -13.25 -57.53 2.46
C THR A 144 -13.68 -56.86 1.15
N SER A 145 -13.56 -57.58 0.05
CA SER A 145 -14.13 -57.19 -1.25
C SER A 145 -15.66 -57.27 -1.19
N SER A 146 -16.32 -56.24 -0.65
CA SER A 146 -17.74 -56.03 -0.94
C SER A 146 -17.84 -55.34 -2.30
N ASN A 147 -18.12 -56.14 -3.32
CA ASN A 147 -18.37 -55.69 -4.68
C ASN A 147 -19.59 -54.73 -4.66
N VAL A 148 -19.37 -53.42 -4.79
CA VAL A 148 -20.45 -52.42 -4.86
C VAL A 148 -21.13 -52.59 -6.22
N ARG A 149 -22.30 -53.25 -6.23
CA ARG A 149 -23.14 -53.41 -7.42
C ARG A 149 -23.99 -52.15 -7.58
N ILE A 150 -23.52 -51.21 -8.40
CA ILE A 150 -24.32 -50.08 -8.85
C ILE A 150 -25.40 -50.64 -9.79
N ILE A 151 -26.67 -50.53 -9.40
CA ILE A 151 -27.82 -50.89 -10.24
C ILE A 151 -28.32 -49.58 -10.83
N SER A 152 -28.12 -49.39 -12.14
CA SER A 152 -28.78 -48.29 -12.86
C SER A 152 -30.29 -48.52 -12.88
N PRO A 153 -31.12 -47.51 -12.56
CA PRO A 153 -32.56 -47.61 -12.72
C PRO A 153 -32.90 -47.93 -14.18
N LYS A 154 -33.79 -48.90 -14.41
CA LYS A 154 -34.32 -49.17 -15.73
C LYS A 154 -35.31 -48.06 -16.09
N GLU A 155 -35.15 -47.51 -17.29
CA GLU A 155 -36.13 -46.67 -17.96
C GLU A 155 -37.37 -47.52 -18.28
N ASP A 156 -38.50 -47.17 -17.66
CA ASP A 156 -39.81 -47.49 -18.20
C ASP A 156 -40.37 -46.19 -18.79
N ASN A 157 -40.35 -46.12 -20.12
CA ASN A 157 -41.06 -45.13 -20.91
C ASN A 157 -42.57 -45.26 -20.64
N PHE A 158 -43.18 -44.17 -20.20
CA PHE A 158 -44.52 -43.83 -20.67
C PHE A 158 -44.47 -42.46 -21.32
N ASP A 159 -44.54 -42.51 -22.64
CA ASP A 159 -44.87 -41.41 -23.52
C ASP A 159 -46.17 -40.71 -23.05
N LEU A 160 -46.21 -39.39 -23.13
CA LEU A 160 -47.09 -38.67 -24.08
C LEU A 160 -46.99 -37.14 -23.90
N LEU A 161 -46.52 -36.52 -24.99
CA LEU A 161 -46.89 -35.21 -25.57
C LEU A 161 -46.24 -33.95 -24.94
N ASN A 162 -45.19 -33.34 -25.52
CA ASN A 162 -45.11 -32.52 -26.77
C ASN A 162 -46.14 -31.35 -26.72
N GLU A 163 -45.82 -30.05 -26.79
CA GLU A 163 -44.86 -29.27 -27.61
C GLU A 163 -44.52 -27.95 -26.84
N GLU A 164 -43.25 -27.50 -26.78
CA GLU A 164 -42.68 -26.39 -27.58
C GLU A 164 -43.54 -25.10 -27.60
N GLN A 165 -43.10 -23.88 -27.28
CA GLN A 165 -41.83 -23.17 -27.46
C GLN A 165 -41.85 -21.86 -26.63
N ASN A 166 -40.68 -21.44 -26.13
CA ASN A 166 -40.10 -20.07 -26.06
C ASN A 166 -40.98 -18.82 -25.75
N ILE A 167 -40.49 -17.98 -24.83
CA ILE A 167 -40.24 -16.50 -24.93
C ILE A 167 -40.19 -15.87 -23.51
N GLU A 168 -39.05 -15.25 -23.16
CA GLU A 168 -38.80 -14.27 -22.05
C GLU A 168 -39.63 -12.97 -22.23
N PRO A 169 -39.52 -11.89 -21.43
CA PRO A 169 -39.37 -11.66 -19.98
C PRO A 169 -40.50 -10.71 -19.47
N VAL A 170 -40.67 -10.49 -18.15
CA VAL A 170 -41.53 -9.38 -17.67
C VAL A 170 -40.91 -8.62 -16.50
N ILE A 171 -40.67 -7.34 -16.79
CA ILE A 171 -40.35 -6.19 -15.93
C ILE A 171 -41.47 -6.00 -14.89
N SER A 172 -41.11 -5.66 -13.65
CA SER A 172 -42.04 -4.97 -12.75
C SER A 172 -41.31 -3.80 -12.08
N GLU A 173 -41.60 -2.61 -12.58
CA GLU A 173 -41.36 -1.33 -11.93
C GLU A 173 -42.54 -1.01 -10.99
N HIS A 174 -42.23 -0.44 -9.82
CA HIS A 174 -42.97 0.53 -8.99
C HIS A 174 -42.57 0.29 -7.52
N SER A 175 -42.26 1.27 -6.66
CA SER A 175 -42.38 2.73 -6.76
C SER A 175 -41.47 3.37 -5.70
N GLU A 176 -41.04 4.58 -6.00
CA GLU A 176 -40.41 5.56 -5.12
C GLU A 176 -41.24 5.83 -3.85
N ASP A 177 -40.60 6.00 -2.68
CA ASP A 177 -40.60 7.30 -2.00
C ASP A 177 -39.59 7.38 -0.82
N CYS A 178 -39.29 8.62 -0.47
CA CYS A 178 -38.14 9.21 0.23
C CYS A 178 -37.89 8.83 1.70
N ASP A 179 -36.64 9.07 2.15
CA ASP A 179 -36.41 10.09 3.19
C ASP A 179 -34.96 10.60 3.21
N LEU A 180 -34.79 11.78 2.60
CA LEU A 180 -33.73 12.74 2.85
C LEU A 180 -34.02 13.45 4.18
N GLN A 181 -33.27 13.16 5.24
CA GLN A 181 -33.15 14.08 6.37
C GLN A 181 -31.71 14.32 6.80
N SER A 182 -31.31 15.57 6.55
CA SER A 182 -30.32 16.41 7.23
C SER A 182 -29.51 15.77 8.36
N PHE A 183 -28.19 15.82 8.22
CA PHE A 183 -27.31 15.99 9.37
C PHE A 183 -26.37 17.18 9.16
N VAL A 184 -26.91 18.33 9.56
CA VAL A 184 -26.30 19.45 10.28
C VAL A 184 -24.77 19.52 10.34
N GLU A 185 -24.30 20.61 9.75
CA GLU A 185 -23.06 21.33 10.02
C GLU A 185 -22.85 21.59 11.53
N TYR A 186 -21.75 21.08 12.09
CA TYR A 186 -21.25 21.50 13.39
C TYR A 186 -19.72 21.48 13.40
N TYR A 187 -19.10 22.66 13.37
CA TYR A 187 -17.79 22.88 14.00
C TYR A 187 -18.00 22.87 15.52
N PRO A 188 -17.06 22.28 16.28
CA PRO A 188 -16.30 23.14 17.19
C PRO A 188 -14.84 22.70 17.42
N ASP A 189 -14.00 23.71 17.60
CA ASP A 189 -12.92 23.83 18.59
C ASP A 189 -11.67 22.93 18.56
N ASN A 190 -10.61 23.60 18.12
CA ASN A 190 -9.24 23.56 18.66
C ASN A 190 -9.14 23.14 20.15
N PRO A 191 -8.15 22.30 20.49
CA PRO A 191 -7.40 22.47 21.72
C PRO A 191 -5.89 22.50 21.45
N PHE A 192 -5.33 23.71 21.55
CA PHE A 192 -4.00 23.92 22.09
C PHE A 192 -3.96 23.33 23.52
N ASN A 193 -3.12 22.34 23.77
CA ASN A 193 -2.16 22.42 24.88
C ASN A 193 -1.14 21.28 24.89
N GLN A 194 0.14 21.70 24.90
CA GLN A 194 1.19 21.30 25.84
C GLN A 194 1.37 19.80 26.11
N GLN A 195 2.38 19.22 25.46
CA GLN A 195 3.33 18.38 26.17
C GLN A 195 4.74 18.92 25.95
N LYS A 196 5.31 19.33 27.09
CA LYS A 196 6.65 19.85 27.31
C LYS A 196 7.39 18.77 28.06
N GLU A 197 8.43 18.21 27.45
CA GLU A 197 9.56 17.52 28.11
C GLU A 197 10.71 17.57 27.09
N ASN A 198 11.58 18.59 27.18
CA ASN A 198 12.87 18.57 27.89
C ASN A 198 13.77 17.40 27.45
N ILE A 199 14.57 17.63 26.41
CA ILE A 199 15.95 17.11 26.35
C ILE A 199 16.83 18.25 25.80
N ASP A 200 17.97 18.41 26.45
CA ASP A 200 18.80 19.60 26.60
C ASP A 200 19.21 20.38 25.35
N GLU A 201 19.29 21.69 25.58
CA GLU A 201 20.05 22.62 24.77
C GLU A 201 21.54 22.24 24.73
N THR A 202 22.08 22.15 23.53
CA THR A 202 23.43 22.64 23.28
C THR A 202 23.38 23.46 22.00
N SER A 203 23.30 24.76 22.22
CA SER A 203 23.14 25.81 21.23
C SER A 203 24.25 25.79 20.18
N LEU A 204 23.86 25.75 18.90
CA LEU A 204 24.56 26.47 17.84
C LEU A 204 23.48 27.20 17.02
N SER A 205 23.24 28.44 17.45
CA SER A 205 22.45 29.44 16.74
C SER A 205 22.99 29.65 15.32
N LEU A 206 22.29 29.11 14.30
CA LEU A 206 22.36 29.66 12.96
C LEU A 206 21.12 30.51 12.77
N GLU A 207 21.33 31.80 13.02
CA GLU A 207 20.39 32.89 12.83
C GLU A 207 19.97 32.90 11.36
N ILE A 208 18.81 32.30 11.07
CA ILE A 208 18.13 32.53 9.79
C ILE A 208 17.64 33.97 9.87
N GLN A 209 18.48 34.90 9.39
CA GLN A 209 18.06 36.27 9.15
C GLN A 209 16.87 36.22 8.19
N SER A 210 15.71 36.53 8.74
CA SER A 210 14.55 36.93 7.97
C SER A 210 14.90 38.20 7.21
N GLU A 211 15.24 38.08 5.92
CA GLU A 211 15.44 39.25 5.06
C GLU A 211 14.16 39.57 4.27
N PRO A 212 13.43 40.64 4.62
CA PRO A 212 12.56 41.36 3.70
C PRO A 212 13.32 42.07 2.56
N GLU A 213 14.66 41.99 2.53
CA GLU A 213 15.51 42.66 1.53
C GLU A 213 15.49 41.98 0.15
N LEU A 214 15.34 40.65 0.09
CA LEU A 214 15.27 39.90 -1.17
C LEU A 214 14.08 40.33 -2.06
N VAL A 215 12.96 40.73 -1.45
CA VAL A 215 11.75 41.16 -2.15
C VAL A 215 11.84 42.63 -2.58
N ASN A 216 12.63 43.46 -1.90
CA ASN A 216 12.83 44.87 -2.24
C ASN A 216 13.81 45.07 -3.40
N ASN A 217 14.80 44.18 -3.58
CA ASN A 217 15.84 44.31 -4.61
C ASN A 217 15.35 44.13 -6.06
N LEU A 218 14.10 43.69 -6.27
CA LEU A 218 13.49 43.61 -7.60
C LEU A 218 12.71 44.88 -7.99
N LYS A 219 12.43 45.76 -7.02
CA LYS A 219 11.57 46.94 -7.21
C LYS A 219 12.26 48.05 -8.03
N ASP A 220 13.59 48.03 -8.08
CA ASP A 220 14.41 49.05 -8.73
C ASP A 220 15.00 48.59 -10.09
N ILE A 221 14.70 47.37 -10.54
CA ILE A 221 15.25 46.83 -11.78
C ILE A 221 14.46 47.39 -12.98
N SER A 222 14.98 48.45 -13.57
CA SER A 222 14.37 49.15 -14.70
C SER A 222 14.75 48.57 -16.06
N SER A 223 15.82 47.75 -16.12
CA SER A 223 16.37 47.23 -17.37
C SER A 223 16.86 45.78 -17.28
N TYR A 224 16.95 45.11 -18.43
CA TYR A 224 17.50 43.76 -18.53
C TYR A 224 18.98 43.68 -18.12
N GLU A 225 19.76 44.78 -18.24
CA GLU A 225 21.16 44.79 -17.81
C GLU A 225 21.27 44.80 -16.30
N GLU A 226 20.51 45.71 -15.67
CA GLU A 226 20.44 45.85 -14.22
C GLU A 226 19.95 44.56 -13.56
N PHE A 227 19.05 43.84 -14.23
CA PHE A 227 18.63 42.51 -13.82
C PHE A 227 19.79 41.50 -13.80
N LEU A 228 20.57 41.43 -14.88
CA LEU A 228 21.71 40.53 -14.99
C LEU A 228 22.81 40.88 -13.99
N GLU A 229 23.06 42.17 -13.77
CA GLU A 229 24.02 42.65 -12.78
C GLU A 229 23.56 42.31 -11.36
N ASN A 230 22.28 42.50 -11.04
CA ASN A 230 21.73 42.11 -9.74
C ASN A 230 21.79 40.58 -9.53
N LEU A 231 21.51 39.78 -10.56
CA LEU A 231 21.68 38.34 -10.48
C LEU A 231 23.15 37.94 -10.26
N ASP A 232 24.11 38.55 -10.95
CA ASP A 232 25.53 38.26 -10.70
C ASP A 232 25.94 38.67 -9.28
N LYS A 233 25.45 39.81 -8.78
CA LYS A 233 25.65 40.27 -7.40
C LYS A 233 25.12 39.26 -6.38
N GLN A 234 23.97 38.64 -6.61
CA GLN A 234 23.41 37.60 -5.73
C GLN A 234 24.14 36.26 -5.84
N LEU A 235 24.63 35.90 -7.02
CA LEU A 235 25.37 34.65 -7.23
C LEU A 235 26.80 34.71 -6.68
N ASN A 236 27.40 35.90 -6.62
CA ASN A 236 28.75 36.10 -6.11
C ASN A 236 28.97 35.64 -4.65
N PRO A 237 28.16 36.03 -3.65
CA PRO A 237 28.33 35.55 -2.28
C PRO A 237 28.14 34.03 -2.18
N ILE A 238 27.18 33.46 -2.93
CA ILE A 238 26.93 32.01 -2.98
C ILE A 238 28.16 31.28 -3.51
N GLU A 239 28.78 31.76 -4.59
CA GLU A 239 30.01 31.16 -5.13
C GLU A 239 31.17 31.22 -4.12
N VAL A 240 31.34 32.37 -3.45
CA VAL A 240 32.39 32.57 -2.44
C VAL A 240 32.20 31.62 -1.25
N GLU A 241 30.97 31.50 -0.76
CA GLU A 241 30.64 30.64 0.38
C GLU A 241 30.80 29.16 0.03
N LEU A 242 30.31 28.71 -1.13
CA LEU A 242 30.49 27.34 -1.61
C LEU A 242 31.97 27.00 -1.80
N THR A 243 32.75 27.93 -2.36
CA THR A 243 34.20 27.77 -2.52
C THR A 243 34.88 27.66 -1.15
N ARG A 244 34.48 28.47 -0.17
CA ARG A 244 35.00 28.41 1.19
C ARG A 244 34.63 27.10 1.87
N PHE A 245 33.38 26.68 1.77
CA PHE A 245 32.88 25.42 2.32
C PHE A 245 33.63 24.21 1.74
N LEU A 246 33.83 24.17 0.41
CA LEU A 246 34.57 23.09 -0.24
C LEU A 246 36.05 23.10 0.16
N ARG A 247 36.69 24.27 0.26
CA ARG A 247 38.07 24.38 0.74
C ARG A 247 38.20 23.91 2.19
N PHE A 248 37.30 24.34 3.07
CA PHE A 248 37.31 23.92 4.46
C PHE A 248 37.06 22.41 4.59
N SER A 249 36.06 21.88 3.88
CA SER A 249 35.78 20.45 3.83
C SER A 249 36.96 19.66 3.27
N SER A 250 37.71 20.22 2.32
CA SER A 250 38.93 19.59 1.79
C SER A 250 40.11 19.56 2.77
N LEU A 251 40.12 20.48 3.76
CA LEU A 251 41.13 20.53 4.82
C LEU A 251 40.76 19.62 6.01
N VAL A 252 39.46 19.50 6.31
CA VAL A 252 38.94 18.73 7.45
C VAL A 252 38.76 17.25 7.11
N LEU A 253 38.36 16.92 5.88
CA LEU A 253 38.19 15.52 5.45
C LEU A 253 39.54 14.93 5.05
N GLU A 254 39.92 13.83 5.71
CA GLU A 254 41.06 13.00 5.30
C GLU A 254 40.88 12.52 3.86
N SER A 255 41.97 12.38 3.11
CA SER A 255 41.98 12.22 1.65
C SER A 255 41.14 11.06 1.10
N GLU A 256 40.79 10.08 1.94
CA GLU A 256 39.99 8.90 1.57
C GLU A 256 38.47 9.10 1.67
N GLU A 257 37.99 10.10 2.42
CA GLU A 257 36.55 10.37 2.58
C GLU A 257 36.01 11.40 1.57
N LYS A 258 36.91 12.13 0.91
CA LYS A 258 36.59 13.17 -0.09
C LYS A 258 35.63 12.67 -1.18
N PRO A 259 35.88 11.55 -1.90
CA PRO A 259 34.97 11.12 -2.96
C PRO A 259 33.69 10.44 -2.43
N LYS A 260 33.59 10.08 -1.15
CA LYS A 260 32.42 9.38 -0.59
C LYS A 260 31.37 10.31 0.01
N ASN A 261 31.72 11.56 0.29
CA ASN A 261 30.79 12.51 0.88
C ASN A 261 29.82 13.07 -0.17
N SER A 262 28.61 12.52 -0.21
CA SER A 262 27.54 12.94 -1.12
C SER A 262 27.20 14.43 -1.01
N LYS A 263 27.30 15.02 0.19
CA LYS A 263 27.08 16.47 0.40
C LYS A 263 28.19 17.31 -0.23
N MET A 264 29.44 16.82 -0.21
CA MET A 264 30.57 17.50 -0.85
C MET A 264 30.43 17.46 -2.38
N GLN A 265 30.01 16.33 -2.94
CA GLN A 265 29.72 16.20 -4.37
C GLN A 265 28.57 17.13 -4.80
N GLN A 266 27.49 17.19 -4.01
CA GLN A 266 26.38 18.11 -4.27
C GLN A 266 26.83 19.57 -4.20
N ALA A 267 27.62 19.95 -3.19
CA ALA A 267 28.16 21.31 -3.09
C ALA A 267 29.07 21.66 -4.28
N GLN A 268 29.87 20.71 -4.76
CA GLN A 268 30.70 20.87 -5.95
C GLN A 268 29.85 21.07 -7.22
N GLU A 269 28.81 20.26 -7.41
CA GLU A 269 27.90 20.40 -8.55
C GLU A 269 27.16 21.75 -8.53
N ILE A 270 26.70 22.19 -7.36
CA ILE A 270 26.05 23.50 -7.20
C ILE A 270 27.05 24.61 -7.54
N LEU A 271 28.29 24.53 -7.07
CA LEU A 271 29.34 25.51 -7.38
C LEU A 271 29.58 25.61 -8.90
N GLU A 272 29.69 24.46 -9.58
CA GLU A 272 29.89 24.42 -11.04
C GLU A 272 28.72 25.06 -11.80
N ASN A 273 27.49 24.80 -11.33
CA ASN A 273 26.29 25.39 -11.92
C ASN A 273 26.23 26.91 -11.70
N VAL A 274 26.54 27.39 -10.49
CA VAL A 274 26.63 28.83 -10.19
C VAL A 274 27.66 29.50 -11.09
N GLN A 275 28.87 28.93 -11.18
CA GLN A 275 29.94 29.44 -12.06
C GLN A 275 29.53 29.46 -13.53
N ARG A 276 28.84 28.42 -14.01
CA ARG A 276 28.32 28.37 -15.38
C ARG A 276 27.32 29.49 -15.64
N ILE A 277 26.42 29.76 -14.70
CA ILE A 277 25.43 30.83 -14.82
C ILE A 277 26.13 32.20 -14.85
N ARG A 278 27.04 32.47 -13.91
CA ARG A 278 27.80 33.74 -13.89
C ARG A 278 28.63 33.97 -15.15
N LYS A 279 29.29 32.94 -15.67
CA LYS A 279 30.00 33.00 -16.97
C LYS A 279 29.06 33.33 -18.13
N ARG A 280 27.83 32.79 -18.12
CA ARG A 280 26.80 33.12 -19.13
C ARG A 280 26.35 34.58 -19.00
N ILE A 281 26.12 35.06 -17.79
CA ILE A 281 25.78 36.46 -17.52
C ILE A 281 26.88 37.38 -18.06
N ALA A 282 28.13 37.16 -17.66
CA ALA A 282 29.27 37.94 -18.13
C ALA A 282 29.43 37.92 -19.67
N SER A 283 29.13 36.78 -20.31
CA SER A 283 29.16 36.67 -21.77
C SER A 283 28.06 37.50 -22.45
N ILE A 284 26.87 37.58 -21.86
CA ILE A 284 25.75 38.38 -22.38
C ILE A 284 26.05 39.87 -22.21
N THR A 285 26.47 40.28 -21.00
CA THR A 285 26.86 41.66 -20.69
C THR A 285 27.98 42.16 -21.59
N ARG A 286 29.02 41.34 -21.81
CA ARG A 286 30.14 41.70 -22.68
C ARG A 286 29.73 41.86 -24.15
N LYS A 287 28.94 40.92 -24.69
CA LYS A 287 28.42 41.00 -26.06
C LYS A 287 27.60 42.27 -26.30
N LYS A 288 26.84 42.70 -25.29
CA LYS A 288 26.01 43.90 -25.36
C LYS A 288 26.79 45.20 -25.20
N ALA A 289 27.88 45.19 -24.42
CA ALA A 289 28.77 46.34 -24.27
C ALA A 289 29.64 46.65 -25.50
N GLY A 290 29.55 45.86 -26.57
CA GLY A 290 30.35 46.05 -27.79
C GLY A 290 31.83 45.70 -27.62
N ILE A 291 32.19 45.03 -26.51
CA ILE A 291 33.56 44.60 -26.21
C ILE A 291 33.71 43.18 -26.76
N ILE A 292 34.06 43.04 -28.04
CA ILE A 292 34.52 41.77 -28.63
C ILE A 292 36.04 41.72 -28.54
#